data_AF-F7QZT2-F1
#
_entry.id   AF-F7QZT2-F1
#
_cell.length_a   1.000
_cell.length_b   1.000
_cell.length_c   1.000
_cell.angle_alpha   90.00
_cell.angle_beta   90.00
_cell.angle_gamma   90.00
#
_symmetry.space_group_name_H-M   'P 1'
#
loop_
_entity.id
_entity.type
_entity.pdbx_description
1 polymer ?
#
loop_
_entity_poly.entity_id
_entity_poly.type
_entity_poly.pdbx_seq_one_letter_code
_entity_poly.pdbx_strand_id
1 'polypeptide(L)'
;MTQEELAEYSNLSVNYISKIEREKKQNVSIEKLVDICNALDISVEEILDSKHNLSIKNLPPNAIELITYLRDSDSSNIDEICEQLLLLMKKMEK
;
A
#
# COMPACT_ATOMS: atom_id res chain seq x y z
N MET A 1 -7.62 -14.30 5.03
CA MET A 1 -8.44 -14.58 3.85
C MET A 1 -7.87 -15.80 3.14
N THR A 2 -8.70 -16.80 2.85
CA THR A 2 -8.36 -17.97 2.02
C THR A 2 -8.54 -17.68 0.54
N GLN A 3 -8.07 -18.57 -0.35
CA GLN A 3 -8.30 -18.43 -1.80
C GLN A 3 -9.79 -18.53 -2.15
N GLU A 4 -10.55 -19.34 -1.40
CA GLU A 4 -11.99 -19.48 -1.54
C GLU A 4 -12.72 -18.21 -1.16
N GLU A 5 -12.36 -17.61 -0.02
CA GLU A 5 -12.93 -16.34 0.45
C GLU A 5 -12.62 -15.19 -0.53
N LEU A 6 -11.37 -15.11 -1.02
CA LEU A 6 -10.99 -14.09 -2.00
C LEU A 6 -11.72 -14.27 -3.33
N ALA A 7 -11.84 -15.51 -3.81
CA ALA A 7 -12.59 -15.83 -5.02
C ALA A 7 -14.07 -15.42 -4.91
N GLU A 8 -14.69 -15.69 -3.76
CA GLU A 8 -16.07 -15.29 -3.47
C GLU A 8 -16.21 -13.76 -3.48
N TYR A 9 -15.36 -13.03 -2.73
CA TYR A 9 -15.46 -11.58 -2.63
C TYR A 9 -15.09 -10.81 -3.90
N SER A 10 -14.21 -11.38 -4.73
CA SER A 10 -13.83 -10.78 -6.03
C SER A 10 -14.69 -11.27 -7.20
N ASN A 11 -15.68 -12.15 -6.96
CA ASN A 11 -16.48 -12.78 -8.01
C ASN A 11 -15.62 -13.48 -9.10
N LEU A 12 -14.53 -14.12 -8.66
CA LEU A 12 -13.61 -14.87 -9.51
C LEU A 12 -13.64 -16.34 -9.13
N SER A 13 -13.22 -17.23 -10.04
CA SER A 13 -13.10 -18.65 -9.68
C SER A 13 -11.88 -18.88 -8.77
N VAL A 14 -11.98 -19.80 -7.81
CA VAL A 14 -10.83 -20.23 -6.99
C VAL A 14 -9.64 -20.63 -7.86
N ASN A 15 -9.89 -21.35 -8.97
CA ASN A 15 -8.86 -21.71 -9.95
C ASN A 15 -8.16 -20.49 -10.58
N TYR A 16 -8.87 -19.38 -10.77
CA TYR A 16 -8.30 -18.16 -11.33
C TYR A 16 -7.40 -17.46 -10.31
N ILE A 17 -7.86 -17.29 -9.07
CA ILE A 17 -7.05 -16.77 -7.94
C ILE A 17 -5.80 -17.63 -7.76
N SER A 18 -5.98 -18.95 -7.70
CA SER A 18 -4.91 -19.93 -7.54
C SER A 18 -3.88 -19.88 -8.68
N LYS A 19 -4.29 -19.54 -9.91
CA LYS A 19 -3.37 -19.34 -11.04
C LYS A 19 -2.65 -17.99 -10.96
N ILE A 20 -3.32 -16.91 -10.60
CA ILE A 20 -2.71 -15.57 -10.40
C ILE A 20 -1.56 -15.66 -9.40
N GLU A 21 -1.76 -16.35 -8.27
CA GLU A 21 -0.73 -16.44 -7.22
C GLU A 21 0.48 -17.28 -7.62
N ARG A 22 0.31 -18.29 -8.49
CA ARG A 22 1.39 -19.19 -8.91
C ARG A 22 2.15 -18.69 -10.14
N GLU A 23 1.47 -18.10 -11.10
CA GLU A 23 2.05 -17.77 -12.41
C GLU A 23 2.68 -16.38 -12.43
N LYS A 24 4.00 -16.30 -12.61
CA LYS A 24 4.74 -15.02 -12.66
C LYS A 24 4.39 -14.10 -13.83
N LYS A 25 3.68 -14.60 -14.84
CA LYS A 25 3.29 -13.83 -16.04
C LYS A 25 1.85 -14.17 -16.41
N GLN A 26 0.91 -13.52 -15.75
CA GLN A 26 -0.49 -13.55 -16.14
C GLN A 26 -0.95 -12.19 -16.62
N ASN A 27 -1.68 -12.19 -17.74
CA ASN A 27 -2.40 -11.02 -18.21
C ASN A 27 -3.73 -10.95 -17.46
N VAL A 28 -3.72 -10.26 -16.31
CA VAL A 28 -4.93 -9.91 -15.57
C VAL A 28 -5.51 -8.64 -16.19
N SER A 29 -6.79 -8.65 -16.55
CA SER A 29 -7.49 -7.45 -16.99
C SER A 29 -7.64 -6.46 -15.82
N ILE A 30 -7.61 -5.16 -16.10
CA ILE A 30 -7.73 -4.11 -15.08
C ILE A 30 -9.00 -4.30 -14.22
N GLU A 31 -10.13 -4.65 -14.81
CA GLU A 31 -11.39 -4.92 -14.09
C GLU A 31 -11.20 -5.97 -12.99
N LYS A 32 -10.61 -7.11 -13.34
CA LYS A 32 -10.35 -8.20 -12.39
C LYS A 32 -9.31 -7.83 -11.33
N LEU A 33 -8.35 -6.97 -11.68
CA LEU A 33 -7.40 -6.45 -10.70
C LEU A 33 -8.11 -5.56 -9.68
N VAL A 34 -9.01 -4.68 -10.14
CA VAL A 34 -9.86 -3.84 -9.29
C VAL A 34 -10.74 -4.71 -8.38
N ASP A 35 -11.36 -5.76 -8.90
CA ASP A 35 -12.19 -6.67 -8.10
C ASP A 35 -11.39 -7.36 -6.99
N ILE A 36 -10.16 -7.78 -7.28
CA ILE A 36 -9.23 -8.37 -6.29
C ILE A 36 -8.81 -7.33 -5.24
N CYS A 37 -8.47 -6.11 -5.66
CA CYS A 37 -8.12 -5.00 -4.78
C CYS A 37 -9.25 -4.67 -3.81
N ASN A 38 -10.48 -4.53 -4.32
CA ASN A 38 -11.67 -4.25 -3.52
C ASN A 38 -11.94 -5.35 -2.49
N ALA A 39 -11.77 -6.62 -2.87
CA ALA A 39 -11.92 -7.75 -1.96
C ALA A 39 -10.84 -7.78 -0.86
N LEU A 40 -9.66 -7.21 -1.13
CA LEU A 40 -8.54 -7.11 -0.20
C LEU A 40 -8.56 -5.82 0.65
N ASP A 41 -9.50 -4.91 0.39
CA ASP A 41 -9.56 -3.57 0.97
C ASP A 41 -8.25 -2.78 0.77
N ILE A 42 -7.71 -2.85 -0.46
CA ILE A 42 -6.51 -2.11 -0.88
C ILE A 42 -6.77 -1.36 -2.19
N SER A 43 -6.04 -0.28 -2.41
CA SER A 43 -6.10 0.44 -3.69
C SER A 43 -5.33 -0.28 -4.80
N VAL A 44 -5.66 0.01 -6.06
CA VAL A 44 -4.91 -0.52 -7.22
C VAL A 44 -3.51 0.11 -7.27
N GLU A 45 -3.42 1.36 -6.85
CA GLU A 45 -2.19 2.12 -6.68
C GLU A 45 -1.22 1.39 -5.75
N GLU A 46 -1.68 0.88 -4.60
CA GLU A 46 -0.85 0.10 -3.67
C GLU A 46 -0.26 -1.19 -4.28
N ILE A 47 -0.99 -1.85 -5.20
CA ILE A 47 -0.47 -3.04 -5.91
C ILE A 47 0.57 -2.64 -6.97
N LEU A 48 0.30 -1.57 -7.72
CA LEU A 48 1.17 -1.12 -8.82
C LEU A 48 2.43 -0.43 -8.28
N ASP A 49 2.31 0.19 -7.11
CA ASP A 49 3.38 0.89 -6.44
C ASP A 49 4.27 -0.06 -5.62
N SER A 50 5.04 -0.86 -6.36
CA SER A 50 6.08 -1.72 -5.80
C SER A 50 7.20 -0.96 -5.07
N LYS A 51 7.22 0.38 -5.11
CA LYS A 51 8.26 1.22 -4.49
C LYS A 51 7.79 1.93 -3.22
N HIS A 52 6.49 2.15 -3.05
CA HIS A 52 5.92 2.86 -1.89
C HIS A 52 5.16 1.97 -0.89
N ASN A 53 5.24 0.64 -1.00
CA ASN A 53 4.85 -0.29 0.07
C ASN A 53 5.82 -0.17 1.27
N LEU A 54 5.74 0.94 2.00
CA LEU A 54 6.46 1.19 3.24
C LEU A 54 5.85 0.29 4.32
N SER A 55 6.34 -0.94 4.42
CA SER A 55 6.04 -1.79 5.55
C SER A 55 6.57 -1.11 6.82
N ILE A 56 5.65 -0.57 7.63
CA ILE A 56 5.94 0.05 8.93
C ILE A 56 6.70 -0.92 9.84
N LYS A 57 6.59 -2.24 9.59
CA LYS A 57 7.20 -3.31 10.39
C LYS A 57 8.73 -3.22 10.53
N ASN A 58 9.42 -2.51 9.63
CA ASN A 58 10.89 -2.39 9.65
C ASN A 58 11.40 -0.97 9.95
N LEU A 59 10.52 -0.05 10.37
CA LEU A 59 10.93 1.32 10.71
C LEU A 59 11.43 1.43 12.16
N PRO A 60 12.42 2.30 12.45
CA PRO A 60 12.81 2.60 13.82
C PRO A 60 11.65 3.19 14.63
N PRO A 61 11.62 3.03 15.96
CA PRO A 61 10.53 3.51 16.82
C PRO A 61 10.16 4.98 16.57
N ASN A 62 11.16 5.87 16.45
CA ASN A 62 10.93 7.29 16.24
C ASN A 62 10.32 7.60 14.85
N ALA A 63 10.59 6.78 13.85
CA ALA A 63 9.98 6.94 12.53
C ALA A 63 8.50 6.51 12.56
N ILE A 64 8.17 5.46 13.32
CA ILE A 64 6.79 5.02 13.53
C ILE A 64 6.00 6.08 14.30
N GLU A 65 6.58 6.64 15.36
CA GLU A 65 5.98 7.72 16.15
C GLU A 65 5.69 8.96 15.30
N LEU A 66 6.65 9.38 14.49
CA LEU A 66 6.48 10.49 13.56
C LEU A 66 5.35 10.23 12.56
N ILE A 67 5.32 9.06 11.92
CA ILE A 67 4.27 8.70 10.94
C ILE A 67 2.88 8.69 11.61
N THR A 68 2.79 8.16 12.84
CA THR A 68 1.53 8.13 13.60
C THR A 68 1.07 9.56 13.91
N TYR A 69 1.96 10.41 14.40
CA TYR A 69 1.66 11.80 14.69
C TYR A 69 1.18 12.56 13.45
N LEU A 70 1.86 12.39 12.31
CA LEU A 70 1.49 13.06 11.06
C LEU A 70 0.13 12.59 10.54
N ARG A 71 -0.22 11.31 10.72
CA ARG A 71 -1.51 10.75 10.30
C ARG A 71 -2.67 11.27 11.12
N ASP A 72 -2.50 11.35 12.43
CA ASP A 72 -3.57 11.72 13.37
C ASP A 72 -3.75 13.25 13.50
N SER A 73 -2.89 14.03 12.84
CA SER A 73 -2.92 15.49 12.89
C SER A 73 -3.77 16.09 11.79
N ASP A 74 -5.00 16.52 12.10
CA ASP A 74 -5.90 17.25 11.18
C ASP A 74 -5.49 18.71 10.90
N SER A 75 -4.22 19.08 11.14
CA SER A 75 -3.81 20.48 11.02
C SER A 75 -3.53 20.86 9.56
N SER A 76 -4.06 22.00 9.11
CA SER A 76 -3.84 22.57 7.77
C SER A 76 -2.37 22.86 7.44
N ASN A 77 -1.47 22.72 8.42
CA ASN A 77 -0.07 23.11 8.32
C ASN A 77 0.87 21.88 8.28
N ILE A 78 0.34 20.64 8.25
CA ILE A 78 1.17 19.43 8.20
C ILE A 78 2.05 19.39 6.96
N ASP A 79 1.54 19.82 5.81
CA ASP A 79 2.35 19.88 4.58
C ASP A 79 3.54 20.84 4.74
N GLU A 80 3.31 22.04 5.30
CA GLU A 80 4.37 23.02 5.56
C GLU A 80 5.42 22.48 6.55
N ILE A 81 4.98 21.78 7.59
CA ILE A 81 5.88 21.14 8.57
C ILE A 81 6.74 20.06 7.90
N CYS A 82 6.14 19.23 7.05
CA CYS A 82 6.84 18.18 6.31
C CYS A 82 7.88 18.76 5.35
N GLU A 83 7.55 19.86 4.65
CA GLU A 83 8.50 20.57 3.79
C GLU A 83 9.71 21.08 4.56
N GLN A 84 9.49 21.71 5.72
CA GLN A 84 10.59 22.22 6.55
C GLN A 84 11.47 21.09 7.10
N LEU A 85 10.86 19.98 7.53
CA LEU A 85 11.59 18.80 8.01
C LEU A 85 12.47 18.19 6.89
N LEU A 86 11.92 18.04 5.68
CA LEU A 86 12.67 17.54 4.53
C LEU A 86 13.84 18.46 4.17
N LEU A 87 13.64 19.78 4.24
CA LEU A 87 14.71 20.75 4.01
C LEU A 87 15.84 20.61 5.05
N LEU A 88 15.50 20.42 6.32
CA LEU A 88 16.47 20.19 7.39
C LEU A 88 17.28 18.91 7.15
N MET A 89 16.61 17.80 6.84
CA MET A 89 17.27 16.52 6.54
C MET A 89 18.27 16.65 5.39
N LYS A 90 17.86 17.28 4.28
CA LYS A 90 18.74 17.53 3.11
C LYS A 90 19.94 18.42 3.43
N LYS A 91 19.85 19.27 4.45
CA LYS A 91 20.98 20.11 4.90
C LYS A 91 21.98 19.33 5.75
N MET A 92 21.51 18.34 6.52
CA MET A 92 22.36 17.51 7.38
C MET A 92 23.12 16.42 6.62
N GLU A 93 22.68 16.07 5.42
CA GLU A 93 23.37 15.11 4.53
C GLU A 93 24.54 15.75 3.72
N LYS A 94 24.80 17.05 3.89
CA LYS A 94 25.95 17.76 3.33
C LYS A 94 27.03 18.01 4.37
#